data_AF-A0A1B6IGM4-F1
#
_entry.id   AF-A0A1B6IGM4-F1
#
_cell.length_a   1.000
_cell.length_b   1.000
_cell.length_c   1.000
_cell.angle_alpha   90.00
_cell.angle_beta   90.00
_cell.angle_gamma   90.00
#
_symmetry.space_group_name_H-M   'P 1'
#
loop_
_entity.id
_entity.type
_entity.pdbx_description
1 polymer ?
#
loop_
_entity_poly.entity_id
_entity_poly.type
_entity_poly.pdbx_seq_one_letter_code
_entity_poly.pdbx_strand_id
1 'polypeptide(L)'
;MTSSFMLSYLNLLAAILLSVTGGLAETVRCPRYCVCYLNTTNYMRSVSCVARRLDNIDLSVPRRVQSLDLSNNSISVLEDRGFQNLGLIEILRLVMRHNSLRTIGLHSFSGLTYLQSVDLAANNLYQILPWTFHENSNLKFVSLSGNPLGHVVSSGPFLDVPSLEVLELSNCNFAHFPQDAFSALPSLKRLDISQNEIISLDIYSLQFLYILEEVDVTKNPWPCNTNLKNLKEFLDGRSSRLIGSSCDLPEGLQQIEMKPAKFEKIISVGIAYPEYNGSSSEEDYINDEEITVQNKTDCDCKTVTKAGLINNDYFNLPPMLLILVSFKLGVCVTLFVGYFWMWCKPQKK
;
A
#
# COMPACT_ATOMS: atom_id res chain seq x y z
N MET A 1 -52.54 45.35 -13.95
CA MET A 1 -51.34 45.36 -13.08
C MET A 1 -50.93 43.99 -12.55
N THR A 2 -51.60 42.88 -12.86
CA THR A 2 -51.30 41.53 -12.29
C THR A 2 -50.31 40.68 -13.10
N SER A 3 -50.11 40.97 -14.39
CA SER A 3 -49.22 40.19 -15.28
C SER A 3 -47.72 40.45 -15.05
N SER A 4 -47.33 41.70 -14.73
CA SER A 4 -45.93 42.07 -14.51
C SER A 4 -45.34 41.47 -13.22
N PHE A 5 -46.15 41.38 -12.15
CA PHE A 5 -45.72 40.77 -10.90
C PHE A 5 -45.50 39.26 -11.02
N MET A 6 -46.36 38.56 -11.77
CA MET A 6 -46.21 37.12 -12.04
C MET A 6 -44.95 36.81 -12.83
N LEU A 7 -44.59 37.63 -13.84
CA LEU A 7 -43.32 37.47 -14.57
C LEU A 7 -42.10 37.70 -13.67
N SER A 8 -42.15 38.71 -12.80
CA SER A 8 -41.04 38.98 -11.86
C SER A 8 -40.82 37.83 -10.87
N TYR A 9 -41.92 37.20 -10.42
CA TYR A 9 -41.88 36.10 -9.47
C TYR A 9 -41.38 34.80 -10.12
N LEU A 10 -41.79 34.53 -11.36
CA LEU A 10 -41.25 33.42 -12.17
C LEU A 10 -39.76 33.59 -12.46
N ASN A 11 -39.30 34.80 -12.79
CA ASN A 11 -37.88 35.08 -13.01
C ASN A 11 -37.05 34.96 -11.72
N LEU A 12 -37.61 35.38 -10.58
CA LEU A 12 -36.96 35.23 -9.27
C LEU A 12 -36.87 33.75 -8.87
N LEU A 13 -37.94 32.97 -9.07
CA LEU A 13 -37.93 31.52 -8.83
C LEU A 13 -36.97 30.80 -9.77
N ALA A 14 -36.89 31.17 -11.05
CA ALA A 14 -35.93 30.61 -12.00
C ALA A 14 -34.48 30.94 -11.61
N ALA A 15 -34.21 32.17 -11.15
CA ALA A 15 -32.88 32.57 -10.64
C ALA A 15 -32.51 31.82 -9.35
N ILE A 16 -33.46 31.63 -8.44
CA ILE A 16 -33.26 30.83 -7.22
C ILE A 16 -33.04 29.36 -7.58
N LEU A 17 -33.83 28.78 -8.49
CA LEU A 17 -33.62 27.42 -9.00
C LEU A 17 -32.23 27.26 -9.62
N LEU A 18 -31.79 28.19 -10.49
CA LEU A 18 -30.43 28.18 -11.05
C LEU A 18 -29.35 28.27 -9.97
N SER A 19 -29.59 29.02 -8.89
CA SER A 19 -28.66 29.13 -7.75
C SER A 19 -28.67 27.93 -6.79
N VAL A 20 -29.73 27.11 -6.83
CA VAL A 20 -29.92 25.90 -6.00
C VAL A 20 -29.51 24.64 -6.77
N THR A 21 -29.71 24.58 -8.09
CA THR A 21 -29.16 23.56 -8.98
C THR A 21 -27.67 23.78 -9.26
N GLY A 22 -27.17 25.00 -9.03
CA GLY A 22 -25.76 25.30 -8.82
C GLY A 22 -25.25 24.79 -7.47
N GLY A 23 -25.70 23.61 -7.04
CA GLY A 23 -25.00 22.85 -6.01
C GLY A 23 -23.54 22.77 -6.42
N LEU A 24 -22.65 23.04 -5.46
CA LEU A 24 -21.20 23.06 -5.61
C LEU A 24 -20.73 21.80 -6.35
N ALA A 25 -20.71 21.84 -7.67
CA ALA A 25 -19.80 21.06 -8.45
C ALA A 25 -18.44 21.65 -8.08
N GLU A 26 -17.82 21.13 -7.02
CA GLU A 26 -16.38 21.25 -6.87
C GLU A 26 -15.83 20.91 -8.25
N THR A 27 -15.33 21.91 -8.96
CA THR A 27 -14.67 21.67 -10.23
C THR A 27 -13.48 20.80 -9.84
N VAL A 28 -13.60 19.49 -10.05
CA VAL A 28 -12.55 18.53 -9.75
C VAL A 28 -11.41 18.88 -10.69
N ARG A 29 -10.50 19.74 -10.21
CA ARG A 29 -9.40 20.24 -11.01
C ARG A 29 -8.30 19.21 -10.98
N CYS A 30 -7.86 18.82 -12.17
CA CYS A 30 -6.67 18.01 -12.30
C CYS A 30 -5.46 18.78 -11.76
N PRO A 31 -4.53 18.14 -11.04
CA PRO A 31 -3.28 18.77 -10.64
C PRO A 31 -2.53 19.31 -11.85
N ARG A 32 -1.90 20.50 -11.71
CA ARG A 32 -1.26 21.23 -12.82
C ARG A 32 -0.20 20.42 -13.57
N TYR A 33 0.46 19.50 -12.87
CA TYR A 33 1.54 18.67 -13.41
C TYR A 33 1.07 17.27 -13.80
N CYS A 34 -0.22 16.98 -13.71
CA CYS A 34 -0.76 15.65 -14.03
C CYS A 34 -1.76 15.72 -15.18
N VAL A 35 -2.02 14.57 -15.77
CA VAL A 35 -3.03 14.37 -16.81
C VAL A 35 -4.13 13.51 -16.23
N CYS A 36 -5.34 14.04 -16.19
CA CYS A 36 -6.52 13.32 -15.72
C CYS A 36 -7.37 12.92 -16.90
N TYR A 37 -7.79 11.66 -16.95
CA TYR A 37 -8.57 11.11 -18.05
C TYR A 37 -9.46 9.96 -17.56
N LEU A 38 -10.47 9.63 -18.36
CA LEU A 38 -11.24 8.40 -18.20
C LEU A 38 -10.59 7.35 -19.09
N ASN A 39 -10.18 6.23 -18.50
CA ASN A 39 -9.67 5.12 -19.28
C ASN A 39 -10.84 4.47 -20.02
N THR A 40 -10.78 4.41 -21.35
CA THR A 40 -11.89 3.97 -22.20
C THR A 40 -12.12 2.47 -22.19
N THR A 41 -11.15 1.66 -21.73
CA THR A 41 -11.30 0.20 -21.73
C THR A 41 -12.01 -0.31 -20.49
N ASN A 42 -11.81 0.34 -19.35
CA ASN A 42 -12.33 -0.08 -18.04
C ASN A 42 -13.10 1.02 -17.30
N TYR A 43 -13.32 2.18 -17.94
CA TYR A 43 -14.01 3.35 -17.41
C TYR A 43 -13.42 3.91 -16.10
N MET A 44 -12.15 3.61 -15.80
CA MET A 44 -11.50 4.08 -14.58
C MET A 44 -11.12 5.55 -14.66
N ARG A 45 -11.47 6.31 -13.62
CA ARG A 45 -10.97 7.69 -13.42
C ARG A 45 -9.47 7.63 -13.11
N SER A 46 -8.66 8.06 -14.07
CA SER A 46 -7.21 7.87 -14.04
C SER A 46 -6.49 9.21 -13.95
N VAL A 47 -5.43 9.26 -13.17
CA VAL A 47 -4.51 10.40 -13.06
C VAL A 47 -3.09 9.91 -13.29
N SER A 48 -2.43 10.48 -14.28
CA SER A 48 -1.04 10.19 -14.63
C SER A 48 -0.15 11.41 -14.36
N CYS A 49 0.82 11.25 -13.48
CA CYS A 49 1.81 12.25 -13.08
C CYS A 49 3.23 11.76 -13.41
N VAL A 50 3.39 11.07 -14.55
CA VAL A 50 4.64 10.43 -14.93
C VAL A 50 5.70 11.46 -15.35
N ALA A 51 6.95 11.24 -14.92
CA ALA A 51 8.12 12.05 -15.29
C ALA A 51 7.99 13.54 -14.93
N ARG A 52 7.50 13.82 -13.70
CA ARG A 52 7.23 15.18 -13.21
C ARG A 52 8.19 15.64 -12.11
N ARG A 53 9.24 14.84 -11.82
CA ARG A 53 10.25 15.10 -10.77
C ARG A 53 9.62 15.30 -9.40
N LEU A 54 8.56 14.55 -9.12
CA LEU A 54 7.87 14.59 -7.82
C LEU A 54 8.71 13.89 -6.76
N ASP A 55 8.74 14.44 -5.56
CA ASP A 55 9.44 13.90 -4.40
C ASP A 55 8.48 13.28 -3.37
N ASN A 56 7.20 13.61 -3.45
CA ASN A 56 6.15 13.12 -2.56
C ASN A 56 4.83 12.82 -3.31
N ILE A 57 3.85 12.28 -2.57
CA ILE A 57 2.54 11.85 -3.10
C ILE A 57 1.42 12.90 -2.96
N ASP A 58 1.64 14.00 -2.23
CA ASP A 58 0.62 15.05 -2.01
C ASP A 58 0.56 16.02 -3.19
N LEU A 59 -0.21 15.62 -4.21
CA LEU A 59 -0.41 16.41 -5.43
C LEU A 59 -1.79 17.07 -5.48
N SER A 60 -2.56 17.02 -4.37
CA SER A 60 -3.98 17.37 -4.35
C SER A 60 -4.78 16.65 -5.46
N VAL A 61 -4.51 15.35 -5.63
CA VAL A 61 -5.24 14.50 -6.60
C VAL A 61 -6.72 14.40 -6.20
N PRO A 62 -7.66 14.39 -7.16
CA PRO A 62 -9.07 14.16 -6.87
C PRO A 62 -9.32 12.90 -6.03
N ARG A 63 -10.09 13.02 -4.95
CA ARG A 63 -10.39 11.90 -4.02
C ARG A 63 -11.06 10.69 -4.66
N ARG A 64 -11.75 10.91 -5.79
CA ARG A 64 -12.48 9.87 -6.56
C ARG A 64 -11.64 9.22 -7.66
N VAL A 65 -10.32 9.42 -7.63
CA VAL A 65 -9.39 8.76 -8.55
C VAL A 65 -9.38 7.25 -8.27
N GLN A 66 -9.37 6.47 -9.33
CA GLN A 66 -9.38 5.01 -9.30
C GLN A 66 -8.05 4.41 -9.77
N SER A 67 -7.35 5.08 -10.69
CA SER A 67 -5.99 4.72 -11.08
C SER A 67 -5.06 5.91 -10.91
N LEU A 68 -3.98 5.73 -10.15
CA LEU A 68 -2.96 6.75 -9.95
C LEU A 68 -1.61 6.21 -10.44
N ASP A 69 -1.00 6.94 -11.38
CA ASP A 69 0.33 6.64 -11.91
C ASP A 69 1.31 7.75 -11.57
N LEU A 70 2.27 7.42 -10.70
CA LEU A 70 3.35 8.27 -10.21
C LEU A 70 4.72 7.79 -10.72
N SER A 71 4.76 7.05 -11.82
CA SER A 71 6.00 6.45 -12.32
C SER A 71 7.04 7.48 -12.79
N ASN A 72 8.32 7.09 -12.82
CA ASN A 72 9.44 7.93 -13.29
C ASN A 72 9.55 9.25 -12.51
N ASN A 73 9.36 9.23 -11.19
CA ASN A 73 9.55 10.39 -10.32
C ASN A 73 10.73 10.15 -9.37
N SER A 74 10.85 10.93 -8.31
CA SER A 74 11.95 10.88 -7.34
C SER A 74 11.43 10.64 -5.92
N ILE A 75 10.27 9.98 -5.80
CA ILE A 75 9.66 9.67 -4.51
C ILE A 75 10.52 8.64 -3.79
N SER A 76 11.01 8.97 -2.61
CA SER A 76 11.94 8.12 -1.86
C SER A 76 11.34 7.46 -0.63
N VAL A 77 10.24 7.99 -0.10
CA VAL A 77 9.59 7.52 1.11
C VAL A 77 8.07 7.56 0.92
N LEU A 78 7.39 6.49 1.34
CA LEU A 78 5.96 6.52 1.60
C LEU A 78 5.78 6.70 3.10
N GLU A 79 5.17 7.82 3.51
CA GLU A 79 4.96 8.13 4.91
C GLU A 79 3.90 7.24 5.56
N ASP A 80 3.94 7.16 6.89
CA ASP A 80 2.93 6.46 7.68
C ASP A 80 1.54 7.01 7.37
N ARG A 81 0.60 6.11 7.04
CA ARG A 81 -0.78 6.48 6.67
C ARG A 81 -0.86 7.52 5.53
N GLY A 82 0.16 7.62 4.67
CA GLY A 82 0.25 8.66 3.64
C GLY A 82 -0.98 8.74 2.73
N PHE A 83 -1.47 7.60 2.22
CA PHE A 83 -2.65 7.59 1.34
C PHE A 83 -3.97 7.85 2.09
N GLN A 84 -4.06 7.43 3.35
CA GLN A 84 -5.20 7.72 4.22
C GLN A 84 -5.32 9.23 4.49
N ASN A 85 -4.20 9.90 4.79
CA ASN A 85 -4.16 11.34 5.06
C ASN A 85 -4.62 12.16 3.84
N LEU A 86 -4.32 11.68 2.62
CA LEU A 86 -4.80 12.29 1.37
C LEU A 86 -6.28 11.96 1.07
N GLY A 87 -6.86 10.97 1.74
CA GLY A 87 -8.24 10.50 1.54
C GLY A 87 -8.48 9.93 0.14
N LEU A 88 -7.50 9.20 -0.39
CA LEU A 88 -7.54 8.57 -1.72
C LEU A 88 -8.20 7.18 -1.68
N ILE A 89 -9.42 7.10 -1.15
CA ILE A 89 -10.07 5.85 -0.76
C ILE A 89 -10.47 4.99 -1.97
N GLU A 90 -10.84 5.62 -3.10
CA GLU A 90 -11.35 4.93 -4.30
C GLU A 90 -10.25 4.33 -5.20
N ILE A 91 -8.97 4.37 -4.82
CA ILE A 91 -7.90 3.81 -5.66
C ILE A 91 -8.03 2.30 -5.77
N LEU A 92 -8.11 1.80 -7.00
CA LEU A 92 -8.00 0.38 -7.34
C LEU A 92 -6.61 0.03 -7.90
N ARG A 93 -5.95 0.96 -8.58
CA ARG A 93 -4.64 0.74 -9.21
C ARG A 93 -3.65 1.84 -8.87
N LEU A 94 -2.55 1.48 -8.23
CA LEU A 94 -1.45 2.37 -7.89
C LEU A 94 -0.17 1.92 -8.60
N VAL A 95 0.44 2.81 -9.38
CA VAL A 95 1.70 2.58 -10.08
C VAL A 95 2.72 3.60 -9.62
N MET A 96 3.86 3.12 -9.11
CA MET A 96 4.97 3.94 -8.64
C MET A 96 6.31 3.40 -9.16
N ARG A 97 6.33 2.93 -10.42
CA ARG A 97 7.53 2.36 -11.04
C ARG A 97 8.65 3.38 -11.20
N HIS A 98 9.90 2.95 -11.19
CA HIS A 98 11.05 3.81 -11.49
C HIS A 98 11.05 5.09 -10.63
N ASN A 99 10.87 4.91 -9.33
CA ASN A 99 11.08 5.94 -8.32
C ASN A 99 12.35 5.62 -7.52
N SER A 100 12.62 6.37 -6.47
CA SER A 100 13.75 6.13 -5.57
C SER A 100 13.28 5.56 -4.24
N LEU A 101 12.16 4.84 -4.21
CA LEU A 101 11.50 4.43 -2.97
C LEU A 101 12.41 3.47 -2.19
N ARG A 102 12.80 3.86 -0.98
CA ARG A 102 13.67 3.09 -0.08
C ARG A 102 12.91 2.56 1.14
N THR A 103 11.94 3.33 1.61
CA THR A 103 11.21 3.04 2.83
C THR A 103 9.71 3.16 2.59
N ILE A 104 8.99 2.14 3.05
CA ILE A 104 7.52 2.15 3.16
C ILE A 104 7.20 2.25 4.65
N GLY A 105 6.53 3.33 5.03
CA GLY A 105 6.08 3.57 6.39
C GLY A 105 5.03 2.56 6.85
N LEU A 106 4.75 2.60 8.16
CA LEU A 106 3.73 1.77 8.76
C LEU A 106 2.35 2.22 8.28
N HIS A 107 1.52 1.25 7.86
CA HIS A 107 0.18 1.52 7.37
C HIS A 107 0.14 2.52 6.20
N SER A 108 1.22 2.68 5.41
CA SER A 108 1.24 3.64 4.30
C SER A 108 0.08 3.43 3.32
N PHE A 109 -0.30 2.17 3.05
CA PHE A 109 -1.41 1.77 2.17
C PHE A 109 -2.77 1.69 2.87
N SER A 110 -2.86 2.04 4.15
CA SER A 110 -4.13 2.13 4.86
C SER A 110 -5.06 3.14 4.19
N GLY A 111 -6.37 2.89 4.28
CA GLY A 111 -7.40 3.69 3.62
C GLY A 111 -7.62 3.35 2.13
N LEU A 112 -6.71 2.62 1.48
CA LEU A 112 -6.89 2.13 0.11
C LEU A 112 -7.71 0.82 0.09
N THR A 113 -8.96 0.88 0.53
CA THR A 113 -9.81 -0.30 0.76
C THR A 113 -10.20 -1.04 -0.52
N TYR A 114 -10.22 -0.35 -1.66
CA TYR A 114 -10.54 -0.91 -2.98
C TYR A 114 -9.31 -1.29 -3.80
N LEU A 115 -8.11 -1.20 -3.22
CA LEU A 115 -6.86 -1.46 -3.92
C LEU A 115 -6.80 -2.90 -4.43
N GLN A 116 -6.58 -3.05 -5.73
CA GLN A 116 -6.50 -4.33 -6.43
C GLN A 116 -5.12 -4.58 -7.03
N SER A 117 -4.38 -3.53 -7.37
CA SER A 117 -3.09 -3.62 -8.04
C SER A 117 -2.13 -2.56 -7.51
N VAL A 118 -0.96 -3.03 -7.06
CA VAL A 118 0.16 -2.20 -6.63
C VAL A 118 1.39 -2.57 -7.44
N ASP A 119 2.03 -1.55 -7.98
CA ASP A 119 3.22 -1.73 -8.79
C ASP A 119 4.34 -0.81 -8.30
N LEU A 120 5.31 -1.41 -7.62
CA LEU A 120 6.46 -0.74 -7.02
C LEU A 120 7.76 -1.17 -7.72
N ALA A 121 7.67 -1.66 -8.96
CA ALA A 121 8.83 -2.18 -9.68
C ALA A 121 9.90 -1.11 -9.94
N ALA A 122 11.15 -1.54 -10.01
CA ALA A 122 12.33 -0.70 -10.25
C ALA A 122 12.42 0.48 -9.27
N ASN A 123 12.37 0.17 -7.98
CA ASN A 123 12.65 1.09 -6.88
C ASN A 123 13.93 0.64 -6.14
N ASN A 124 14.20 1.22 -4.96
CA ASN A 124 15.36 0.90 -4.14
C ASN A 124 14.95 0.28 -2.79
N LEU A 125 13.88 -0.53 -2.78
CA LEU A 125 13.41 -1.18 -1.57
C LEU A 125 14.38 -2.30 -1.17
N TYR A 126 14.98 -2.17 0.01
CA TYR A 126 15.82 -3.21 0.59
C TYR A 126 15.03 -4.19 1.46
N GLN A 127 13.84 -3.78 1.93
CA GLN A 127 12.95 -4.60 2.75
C GLN A 127 11.49 -4.27 2.46
N ILE A 128 10.62 -5.25 2.69
CA ILE A 128 9.18 -5.07 2.76
C ILE A 128 8.68 -5.85 3.98
N LEU A 129 7.74 -5.27 4.73
CA LEU A 129 7.18 -5.95 5.90
C LEU A 129 6.07 -6.89 5.46
N PRO A 130 5.92 -8.08 6.08
CA PRO A 130 4.88 -9.03 5.68
C PRO A 130 3.46 -8.41 5.73
N TRP A 131 3.20 -7.53 6.70
CA TRP A 131 1.93 -6.85 6.91
C TRP A 131 1.78 -5.52 6.16
N THR A 132 2.68 -5.17 5.23
CA THR A 132 2.63 -3.91 4.46
C THR A 132 1.28 -3.69 3.78
N PHE A 133 0.61 -4.76 3.32
CA PHE A 133 -0.66 -4.72 2.60
C PHE A 133 -1.83 -5.38 3.36
N HIS A 134 -1.71 -5.64 4.67
CA HIS A 134 -2.71 -6.43 5.40
C HIS A 134 -4.13 -5.84 5.40
N GLU A 135 -4.27 -4.51 5.26
CA GLU A 135 -5.56 -3.82 5.20
C GLU A 135 -6.19 -3.82 3.80
N ASN A 136 -5.42 -4.21 2.76
CA ASN A 136 -5.83 -4.16 1.36
C ASN A 136 -6.43 -5.51 0.93
N SER A 137 -7.57 -5.88 1.53
CA SER A 137 -8.20 -7.20 1.35
C SER A 137 -8.59 -7.54 -0.10
N ASN A 138 -8.70 -6.55 -0.99
CA ASN A 138 -9.00 -6.75 -2.42
C ASN A 138 -7.75 -6.84 -3.32
N LEU A 139 -6.54 -6.81 -2.74
CA LEU A 139 -5.29 -6.76 -3.49
C LEU A 139 -5.01 -8.09 -4.21
N LYS A 140 -4.92 -8.03 -5.53
CA LYS A 140 -4.74 -9.20 -6.41
C LYS A 140 -3.39 -9.23 -7.10
N PHE A 141 -2.76 -8.07 -7.29
CA PHE A 141 -1.51 -7.94 -8.01
C PHE A 141 -0.52 -7.09 -7.23
N VAL A 142 0.68 -7.64 -7.02
CA VAL A 142 1.83 -6.92 -6.46
C VAL A 142 3.04 -7.17 -7.35
N SER A 143 3.63 -6.08 -7.85
CA SER A 143 4.95 -6.13 -8.50
C SER A 143 5.98 -5.40 -7.65
N LEU A 144 7.02 -6.15 -7.28
CA LEU A 144 8.20 -5.66 -6.57
C LEU A 144 9.47 -5.85 -7.40
N SER A 145 9.34 -6.28 -8.65
CA SER A 145 10.45 -6.57 -9.57
C SER A 145 11.48 -5.45 -9.61
N GLY A 146 12.77 -5.77 -9.66
CA GLY A 146 13.84 -4.78 -9.76
C GLY A 146 14.13 -4.00 -8.47
N ASN A 147 13.77 -4.54 -7.30
CA ASN A 147 14.13 -3.98 -5.99
C ASN A 147 15.15 -4.88 -5.28
N PRO A 148 16.18 -4.35 -4.61
CA PRO A 148 17.24 -5.16 -3.96
C PRO A 148 16.78 -5.82 -2.63
N LEU A 149 15.77 -6.69 -2.67
CA LEU A 149 15.12 -7.31 -1.51
C LEU A 149 15.84 -8.57 -0.99
N GLY A 150 16.80 -9.09 -1.73
CA GLY A 150 17.46 -10.38 -1.50
C GLY A 150 18.07 -10.61 -0.12
N HIS A 151 18.37 -9.54 0.62
CA HIS A 151 19.00 -9.62 1.94
C HIS A 151 18.03 -9.99 3.09
N VAL A 152 16.71 -9.92 2.90
CA VAL A 152 15.75 -9.77 4.02
C VAL A 152 14.80 -10.95 4.20
N VAL A 153 15.15 -12.15 3.70
CA VAL A 153 14.32 -13.33 3.98
C VAL A 153 14.63 -13.94 5.35
N SER A 154 14.19 -13.24 6.40
CA SER A 154 14.07 -13.76 7.76
C SER A 154 12.98 -14.83 7.83
N SER A 155 13.00 -15.70 8.84
CA SER A 155 11.96 -16.71 9.09
C SER A 155 10.55 -16.08 9.09
N GLY A 156 9.61 -16.64 8.34
CA GLY A 156 8.23 -16.14 8.23
C GLY A 156 7.75 -15.96 6.79
N PRO A 157 6.46 -15.59 6.62
CA PRO A 157 5.92 -15.25 5.31
C PRO A 157 6.55 -13.96 4.77
N PHE A 158 6.83 -13.94 3.47
CA PHE A 158 7.34 -12.77 2.75
C PHE A 158 6.29 -11.65 2.67
N LEU A 159 5.03 -12.03 2.45
CA LEU A 159 3.85 -11.16 2.46
C LEU A 159 2.67 -11.91 3.06
N ASP A 160 1.87 -11.22 3.86
CA ASP A 160 0.59 -11.70 4.38
C ASP A 160 -0.56 -11.00 3.63
N VAL A 161 -0.90 -11.55 2.47
CA VAL A 161 -1.94 -11.03 1.58
C VAL A 161 -2.76 -12.20 1.01
N PRO A 162 -3.78 -12.67 1.74
CA PRO A 162 -4.51 -13.88 1.36
C PRO A 162 -5.25 -13.79 0.03
N SER A 163 -5.55 -12.58 -0.45
CA SER A 163 -6.23 -12.31 -1.71
C SER A 163 -5.32 -12.19 -2.94
N LEU A 164 -3.99 -12.23 -2.74
CA LEU A 164 -3.02 -12.01 -3.80
C LEU A 164 -3.07 -13.14 -4.84
N GLU A 165 -3.24 -12.79 -6.10
CA GLU A 165 -3.30 -13.73 -7.22
C GLU A 165 -2.00 -13.74 -8.03
N VAL A 166 -1.29 -12.62 -8.10
CA VAL A 166 -0.05 -12.46 -8.87
C VAL A 166 1.00 -11.73 -8.05
N LEU A 167 2.17 -12.35 -7.92
CA LEU A 167 3.33 -11.78 -7.24
C LEU A 167 4.53 -11.80 -8.19
N GLU A 168 5.06 -10.61 -8.50
CA GLU A 168 6.26 -10.46 -9.32
C GLU A 168 7.46 -10.00 -8.47
N LEU A 169 8.48 -10.85 -8.42
CA LEU A 169 9.73 -10.70 -7.67
C LEU A 169 10.95 -10.86 -8.59
N SER A 170 10.79 -10.53 -9.87
CA SER A 170 11.89 -10.68 -10.83
C SER A 170 13.01 -9.68 -10.54
N ASN A 171 14.27 -10.10 -10.68
CA ASN A 171 15.42 -9.20 -10.50
C ASN A 171 15.44 -8.50 -9.13
N CYS A 172 15.27 -9.28 -8.06
CA CYS A 172 15.24 -8.78 -6.67
C CYS A 172 16.42 -9.23 -5.81
N ASN A 173 17.47 -9.80 -6.43
CA ASN A 173 18.68 -10.31 -5.77
C ASN A 173 18.43 -11.46 -4.77
N PHE A 174 17.32 -12.20 -4.88
CA PHE A 174 17.07 -13.34 -4.00
C PHE A 174 18.05 -14.48 -4.27
N ALA A 175 18.68 -15.02 -3.21
CA ALA A 175 19.52 -16.23 -3.29
C ALA A 175 18.78 -17.49 -2.83
N HIS A 176 17.84 -17.34 -1.89
CA HIS A 176 17.01 -18.42 -1.37
C HIS A 176 15.69 -17.88 -0.82
N PHE A 177 14.70 -18.75 -0.65
CA PHE A 177 13.49 -18.48 0.11
C PHE A 177 13.38 -19.49 1.27
N PRO A 178 12.96 -19.08 2.48
CA PRO A 178 12.61 -19.99 3.55
C PRO A 178 11.35 -20.77 3.18
N GLN A 179 11.14 -21.91 3.83
CA GLN A 179 10.04 -22.83 3.56
C GLN A 179 8.65 -22.19 3.76
N ASP A 180 8.55 -21.19 4.62
CA ASP A 180 7.29 -20.50 4.93
C ASP A 180 7.12 -19.18 4.18
N ALA A 181 8.04 -18.82 3.27
CA ALA A 181 8.02 -17.55 2.54
C ALA A 181 6.68 -17.25 1.86
N PHE A 182 6.03 -18.27 1.30
CA PHE A 182 4.78 -18.13 0.56
C PHE A 182 3.57 -18.72 1.30
N SER A 183 3.72 -19.03 2.60
CA SER A 183 2.68 -19.70 3.40
C SER A 183 1.40 -18.88 3.55
N ALA A 184 1.49 -17.55 3.51
CA ALA A 184 0.37 -16.63 3.67
C ALA A 184 -0.23 -16.13 2.33
N LEU A 185 0.00 -16.84 1.23
CA LEU A 185 -0.49 -16.49 -0.12
C LEU A 185 -1.35 -17.62 -0.75
N PRO A 186 -2.42 -18.10 -0.08
CA PRO A 186 -3.19 -19.27 -0.55
C PRO A 186 -3.90 -19.06 -1.90
N SER A 187 -4.16 -17.82 -2.31
CA SER A 187 -4.83 -17.48 -3.57
C SER A 187 -3.86 -17.25 -4.74
N LEU A 188 -2.55 -17.46 -4.55
CA LEU A 188 -1.56 -17.13 -5.56
C LEU A 188 -1.66 -18.08 -6.75
N LYS A 189 -1.85 -17.51 -7.93
CA LYS A 189 -1.92 -18.22 -9.21
C LYS A 189 -0.63 -18.10 -10.00
N ARG A 190 0.04 -16.94 -9.93
CA ARG A 190 1.27 -16.69 -10.69
C ARG A 190 2.36 -16.11 -9.79
N LEU A 191 3.51 -16.76 -9.82
CA LEU A 191 4.71 -16.36 -9.10
C LEU A 191 5.85 -16.17 -10.10
N ASP A 192 6.37 -14.96 -10.22
CA ASP A 192 7.58 -14.68 -11.00
C ASP A 192 8.75 -14.43 -10.05
N ILE A 193 9.71 -15.35 -10.04
CA ILE A 193 10.99 -15.25 -9.31
C ILE A 193 12.17 -15.28 -10.29
N SER A 194 11.94 -14.93 -11.55
CA SER A 194 12.96 -14.91 -12.59
C SER A 194 14.07 -13.88 -12.31
N GLN A 195 15.22 -14.01 -12.97
CA GLN A 195 16.30 -13.02 -12.91
C GLN A 195 16.84 -12.78 -11.49
N ASN A 196 16.79 -13.77 -10.61
CA ASN A 196 17.40 -13.71 -9.29
C ASN A 196 18.69 -14.56 -9.25
N GLU A 197 19.23 -14.76 -8.05
CA GLU A 197 20.44 -15.55 -7.79
C GLU A 197 20.10 -16.89 -7.14
N ILE A 198 18.89 -17.41 -7.39
CA ILE A 198 18.36 -18.59 -6.70
C ILE A 198 19.00 -19.86 -7.27
N ILE A 199 19.58 -20.66 -6.37
CA ILE A 199 20.20 -21.95 -6.72
C ILE A 199 19.31 -23.14 -6.35
N SER A 200 18.32 -22.98 -5.48
CA SER A 200 17.41 -24.05 -5.09
C SER A 200 16.10 -23.49 -4.56
N LEU A 201 15.00 -24.14 -4.93
CA LEU A 201 13.66 -23.86 -4.41
C LEU A 201 13.07 -25.20 -3.99
N ASP A 202 12.83 -25.33 -2.68
CA ASP A 202 12.27 -26.54 -2.12
C ASP A 202 10.75 -26.61 -2.40
N ILE A 203 10.25 -27.79 -2.76
CA ILE A 203 8.82 -28.07 -2.96
C ILE A 203 7.99 -27.67 -1.74
N TYR A 204 8.55 -27.77 -0.53
CA TYR A 204 7.87 -27.39 0.69
C TYR A 204 7.58 -25.89 0.76
N SER A 205 8.36 -25.06 0.05
CA SER A 205 8.12 -23.61 -0.04
C SER A 205 6.86 -23.28 -0.83
N LEU A 206 6.39 -24.21 -1.68
CA LEU A 206 5.24 -24.05 -2.57
C LEU A 206 4.02 -24.86 -2.10
N GLN A 207 4.11 -25.58 -0.98
CA GLN A 207 3.08 -26.52 -0.52
C GLN A 207 1.74 -25.83 -0.19
N PHE A 208 1.80 -24.56 0.23
CA PHE A 208 0.62 -23.77 0.62
C PHE A 208 -0.05 -23.05 -0.55
N LEU A 209 0.57 -23.04 -1.74
CA LEU A 209 0.08 -22.32 -2.90
C LEU A 209 -0.90 -23.18 -3.70
N TYR A 210 -2.07 -23.50 -3.13
CA TYR A 210 -2.96 -24.57 -3.61
C TYR A 210 -3.44 -24.42 -5.05
N ILE A 211 -3.63 -23.19 -5.52
CA ILE A 211 -4.15 -22.87 -6.86
C ILE A 211 -3.09 -22.28 -7.80
N LEU A 212 -1.81 -22.55 -7.53
CA LEU A 212 -0.70 -22.07 -8.34
C LEU A 212 -0.81 -22.61 -9.78
N GLU A 213 -0.92 -21.72 -10.74
CA GLU A 213 -1.05 -22.01 -12.17
C GLU A 213 0.30 -21.89 -12.88
N GLU A 214 1.15 -20.96 -12.43
CA GLU A 214 2.38 -20.59 -13.14
C GLU A 214 3.50 -20.16 -12.19
N VAL A 215 4.71 -20.67 -12.45
CA VAL A 215 5.94 -20.22 -11.78
C VAL A 215 6.99 -19.91 -12.83
N ASP A 216 7.43 -18.65 -12.91
CA ASP A 216 8.56 -18.26 -13.74
C ASP A 216 9.85 -18.28 -12.91
N VAL A 217 10.78 -19.12 -13.32
CA VAL A 217 12.09 -19.29 -12.69
C VAL A 217 13.24 -18.98 -13.65
N THR A 218 12.96 -18.41 -14.83
CA THR A 218 13.97 -18.13 -15.85
C THR A 218 15.12 -17.28 -15.32
N LYS A 219 16.30 -17.40 -15.94
CA LYS A 219 17.47 -16.55 -15.64
C LYS A 219 17.91 -16.56 -14.16
N ASN A 220 17.85 -17.71 -13.52
CA ASN A 220 18.47 -17.99 -12.23
C ASN A 220 19.56 -19.07 -12.42
N PRO A 221 20.60 -19.12 -11.56
CA PRO A 221 21.70 -20.09 -11.64
C PRO A 221 21.30 -21.49 -11.11
N TRP A 222 20.23 -22.07 -11.66
CA TRP A 222 19.75 -23.39 -11.22
C TRP A 222 20.74 -24.51 -11.56
N PRO A 223 21.22 -25.29 -10.58
CA PRO A 223 21.95 -26.51 -10.85
C PRO A 223 20.99 -27.59 -11.41
N CYS A 224 21.43 -28.29 -12.45
CA CYS A 224 20.70 -29.45 -12.97
C CYS A 224 20.92 -30.68 -12.10
N ASN A 225 20.18 -30.74 -10.99
CA ASN A 225 20.24 -31.82 -10.01
C ASN A 225 18.85 -32.37 -9.69
N THR A 226 18.79 -33.32 -8.76
CA THR A 226 17.54 -33.96 -8.33
C THR A 226 16.53 -32.98 -7.74
N ASN A 227 16.96 -31.90 -7.07
CA ASN A 227 16.03 -30.93 -6.48
C ASN A 227 15.21 -30.21 -7.56
N LEU A 228 15.85 -29.77 -8.64
CA LEU A 228 15.15 -29.14 -9.76
C LEU A 228 14.23 -30.12 -10.49
N LYS A 229 14.66 -31.38 -10.63
CA LYS A 229 13.82 -32.45 -11.18
C LYS A 229 12.57 -32.67 -10.32
N ASN A 230 12.73 -32.79 -9.00
CA ASN A 230 11.63 -32.94 -8.05
C ASN A 230 10.67 -31.75 -8.07
N LEU A 231 11.21 -30.53 -8.18
CA LEU A 231 10.40 -29.32 -8.33
C LEU A 231 9.54 -29.37 -9.59
N LYS A 232 10.14 -29.76 -10.73
CA LYS A 232 9.41 -29.92 -11.99
C LYS A 232 8.32 -30.98 -11.88
N GLU A 233 8.64 -32.17 -11.36
CA GLU A 233 7.67 -33.26 -11.17
C GLU A 233 6.53 -32.86 -10.21
N PHE A 234 6.84 -32.12 -9.14
CA PHE A 234 5.85 -31.60 -8.21
C PHE A 234 4.87 -30.62 -8.90
N LEU A 235 5.38 -29.71 -9.73
CA LEU A 235 4.55 -28.75 -10.45
C LEU A 235 3.75 -29.41 -11.57
N ASP A 236 4.36 -30.32 -12.34
CA ASP A 236 3.70 -31.10 -13.38
C ASP A 236 2.54 -31.93 -12.80
N GLY A 237 2.75 -32.56 -11.64
CA GLY A 237 1.71 -33.31 -10.92
C GLY A 237 0.52 -32.46 -10.46
N ARG A 238 0.71 -31.14 -10.36
CA ARG A 238 -0.34 -30.17 -10.00
C ARG A 238 -0.92 -29.43 -11.21
N SER A 239 -0.50 -29.79 -12.42
CA SER A 239 -0.83 -29.04 -13.66
C SER A 239 -0.39 -27.57 -13.61
N SER A 240 0.61 -27.24 -12.79
CA SER A 240 1.21 -25.91 -12.71
C SER A 240 2.32 -25.79 -13.76
N ARG A 241 2.32 -24.69 -14.51
CA ARG A 241 3.29 -24.42 -15.58
C ARG A 241 4.59 -23.86 -14.99
N LEU A 242 5.68 -24.60 -15.13
CA LEU A 242 7.04 -24.08 -14.88
C LEU A 242 7.58 -23.38 -16.13
N ILE A 243 7.88 -22.09 -16.03
CA ILE A 243 8.52 -21.31 -17.11
C ILE A 243 10.00 -21.21 -16.83
N GLY A 244 10.79 -21.72 -17.78
CA GLY A 244 12.23 -21.80 -17.64
C GLY A 244 12.66 -22.95 -16.76
N SER A 245 13.63 -23.71 -17.25
CA SER A 245 14.53 -24.61 -16.51
C SER A 245 15.24 -25.42 -17.59
N SER A 246 16.34 -24.88 -18.15
CA SER A 246 17.09 -25.56 -19.21
C SER A 246 18.00 -26.61 -18.59
N CYS A 247 17.43 -27.74 -18.18
CA CYS A 247 18.17 -28.96 -17.89
C CYS A 247 17.96 -29.98 -19.00
N ASP A 248 18.32 -29.58 -20.21
CA ASP A 248 18.52 -30.48 -21.34
C ASP A 248 19.99 -30.90 -21.40
N LEU A 249 20.42 -31.73 -20.45
CA LEU A 249 21.71 -32.42 -20.51
C LEU A 249 21.45 -33.92 -20.37
N PRO A 250 21.92 -34.76 -21.32
CA PRO A 250 21.70 -36.20 -21.26
C PRO A 250 22.29 -36.77 -19.96
N GLU A 251 21.63 -37.79 -19.42
CA GLU A 251 21.81 -38.38 -18.07
C GLU A 251 23.25 -38.82 -17.69
N GLY A 252 24.24 -38.66 -18.57
CA GLY A 252 25.65 -39.04 -18.35
C GLY A 252 26.59 -37.93 -17.83
N LEU A 253 26.15 -36.67 -17.67
CA LEU A 253 27.01 -35.54 -17.23
C LEU A 253 26.59 -34.89 -15.91
N GLN A 254 25.68 -35.52 -15.15
CA GLN A 254 25.11 -35.01 -13.88
C GLN A 254 26.13 -34.86 -12.73
N GLN A 255 27.42 -35.14 -12.95
CA GLN A 255 28.49 -35.09 -11.93
C GLN A 255 29.54 -33.99 -12.14
N ILE A 256 29.34 -33.03 -13.05
CA ILE A 256 30.14 -31.81 -12.98
C ILE A 256 29.52 -30.95 -11.88
N GLU A 257 29.87 -31.27 -10.62
CA GLU A 257 29.69 -30.35 -9.50
C GLU A 257 30.22 -28.98 -9.95
N MET A 258 29.33 -28.00 -10.09
CA MET A 258 29.75 -26.61 -10.10
C MET A 258 30.40 -26.40 -8.72
N LYS A 259 31.74 -26.42 -8.69
CA LYS A 259 32.51 -26.10 -7.48
C LYS A 259 31.90 -24.82 -6.90
N PRO A 260 31.45 -24.81 -5.64
CA PRO A 260 30.94 -23.59 -5.03
C PRO A 260 31.99 -22.51 -5.23
N ALA A 261 31.56 -21.35 -5.74
CA ALA A 261 32.42 -20.18 -5.82
C ALA A 261 33.11 -20.04 -4.45
N LYS A 262 34.44 -19.99 -4.48
CA LYS A 262 35.30 -19.96 -3.32
C LYS A 262 34.82 -18.84 -2.40
N PHE A 263 34.10 -19.18 -1.33
CA PHE A 263 33.77 -18.22 -0.28
C PHE A 263 35.11 -17.81 0.33
N GLU A 264 35.61 -16.64 -0.05
CA GLU A 264 36.72 -16.03 0.65
C GLU A 264 36.27 -15.80 2.09
N LYS A 265 36.98 -16.48 2.97
CA LYS A 265 36.77 -16.53 4.41
C LYS A 265 36.82 -15.10 4.95
N ILE A 266 35.67 -14.47 5.18
CA ILE A 266 35.61 -13.27 6.02
C ILE A 266 36.09 -13.73 7.39
N ILE A 267 37.19 -13.16 7.83
CA ILE A 267 37.81 -13.45 9.13
C ILE A 267 36.78 -13.06 10.21
N SER A 268 36.17 -14.08 10.81
CA SER A 268 35.54 -13.97 12.12
C SER A 268 36.64 -13.62 13.12
N VAL A 269 36.63 -12.38 13.61
CA VAL A 269 37.35 -12.00 14.82
C VAL A 269 36.58 -12.62 15.97
N GLY A 270 36.97 -13.84 16.36
CA GLY A 270 36.43 -14.52 17.53
C GLY A 270 36.80 -13.76 18.79
N ILE A 271 35.81 -13.21 19.48
CA ILE A 271 35.92 -12.90 20.90
C ILE A 271 35.55 -14.20 21.63
N ALA A 272 36.52 -14.77 22.34
CA ALA A 272 36.36 -16.01 23.08
C ALA A 272 35.37 -15.83 24.25
N TYR A 273 34.37 -16.71 24.33
CA TYR A 273 33.66 -16.98 25.57
C TYR A 273 34.20 -18.31 26.13
N PRO A 274 34.56 -18.40 27.43
CA PRO A 274 35.04 -19.65 28.00
C PRO A 274 33.89 -20.65 28.22
N GLU A 275 34.24 -21.92 28.03
CA GLU A 275 33.42 -23.13 28.18
C GLU A 275 32.82 -23.26 29.59
N TYR A 276 31.58 -23.76 29.67
CA TYR A 276 31.00 -24.27 30.91
C TYR A 276 30.39 -25.66 30.68
N ASN A 277 30.99 -26.66 31.31
CA ASN A 277 30.50 -28.04 31.43
C ASN A 277 29.55 -28.15 32.65
N GLY A 278 28.52 -28.99 32.55
CA GLY A 278 27.98 -29.70 33.72
C GLY A 278 26.51 -29.47 34.08
N SER A 279 25.73 -30.52 33.79
CA SER A 279 24.51 -31.05 34.43
C SER A 279 24.00 -30.56 35.80
N SER A 280 22.65 -30.56 35.88
CA SER A 280 21.75 -31.00 36.97
C SER A 280 21.63 -30.24 38.30
N SER A 281 20.35 -29.95 38.61
CA SER A 281 19.61 -29.99 39.90
C SER A 281 19.92 -29.02 41.06
N GLU A 282 18.80 -28.42 41.50
CA GLU A 282 18.38 -28.02 42.86
C GLU A 282 19.05 -26.85 43.61
N GLU A 283 18.14 -25.93 44.00
CA GLU A 283 18.03 -25.02 45.16
C GLU A 283 19.28 -24.68 45.99
N ASP A 284 19.53 -23.37 46.19
CA ASP A 284 19.48 -22.77 47.54
C ASP A 284 19.60 -21.23 47.58
N TYR A 285 19.13 -20.69 48.70
CA TYR A 285 18.86 -19.32 49.08
C TYR A 285 20.08 -18.40 49.39
N ILE A 286 19.80 -17.07 49.39
CA ILE A 286 20.24 -16.00 50.32
C ILE A 286 21.38 -14.99 49.93
N ASN A 287 20.91 -13.72 49.90
CA ASN A 287 21.44 -12.41 50.34
C ASN A 287 22.59 -11.67 49.63
N ASP A 288 22.17 -10.53 49.06
CA ASP A 288 22.66 -9.15 49.22
C ASP A 288 24.14 -8.93 49.56
N GLU A 289 24.85 -8.30 48.62
CA GLU A 289 25.67 -7.12 48.92
C GLU A 289 25.77 -6.18 47.72
N GLU A 290 25.76 -4.89 48.05
CA GLU A 290 25.46 -3.72 47.25
C GLU A 290 26.71 -3.20 46.52
N ILE A 291 26.67 -3.08 45.18
CA ILE A 291 27.56 -2.14 44.46
C ILE A 291 26.75 -1.39 43.39
N THR A 292 26.51 -0.13 43.73
CA THR A 292 26.11 1.05 42.96
C THR A 292 26.51 1.08 41.47
N VAL A 293 25.52 1.34 40.60
CA VAL A 293 25.74 1.97 39.29
C VAL A 293 24.77 3.16 39.16
N GLN A 294 25.35 4.36 39.18
CA GLN A 294 24.70 5.62 38.82
C GLN A 294 24.55 5.72 37.30
N ASN A 295 23.31 5.91 36.86
CA ASN A 295 22.83 6.80 35.79
C ASN A 295 21.60 6.18 35.12
N LYS A 296 20.48 6.34 35.83
CA LYS A 296 19.12 6.10 35.35
C LYS A 296 18.64 7.44 34.78
N THR A 297 18.50 7.57 33.47
CA THR A 297 17.77 8.70 32.89
C THR A 297 16.28 8.47 33.16
N ASP A 298 15.72 9.42 33.92
CA ASP A 298 14.34 9.53 34.37
C ASP A 298 13.30 9.34 33.26
N CYS A 299 12.38 8.39 33.46
CA CYS A 299 11.01 8.50 32.96
C CYS A 299 10.11 8.77 34.18
N ASP A 300 9.83 10.04 34.42
CA ASP A 300 8.96 10.53 35.48
C ASP A 300 7.49 10.39 35.01
N CYS A 301 6.85 9.27 35.38
CA CYS A 301 5.40 9.11 35.23
C CYS A 301 4.67 9.93 36.30
N LYS A 302 4.48 11.23 36.05
CA LYS A 302 3.54 12.05 36.81
C LYS A 302 2.16 12.00 36.19
N THR A 303 1.23 11.60 37.05
CA THR A 303 -0.22 11.62 36.92
C THR A 303 -0.74 12.97 36.42
N VAL A 304 -1.42 12.97 35.27
CA VAL A 304 -2.28 14.09 34.87
C VAL A 304 -3.72 13.70 35.12
N THR A 305 -4.23 14.12 36.28
CA THR A 305 -5.65 14.39 36.48
C THR A 305 -5.97 15.72 35.80
N LYS A 306 -6.77 15.71 34.73
CA LYS A 306 -7.78 16.75 34.46
C LYS A 306 -8.67 16.43 33.27
N ALA A 307 -9.96 16.50 33.55
CA ALA A 307 -11.01 17.08 32.72
C ALA A 307 -11.00 16.70 31.22
N GLY A 308 -11.93 15.83 30.86
CA GLY A 308 -12.43 15.73 29.49
C GLY A 308 -12.93 17.10 29.03
N LEU A 309 -12.09 17.77 28.25
CA LEU A 309 -12.48 18.87 27.37
C LEU A 309 -12.93 18.23 26.07
N ILE A 310 -14.24 18.29 25.85
CA ILE A 310 -14.89 18.08 24.58
C ILE A 310 -14.39 19.21 23.67
N ASN A 311 -13.39 18.95 22.83
CA ASN A 311 -13.04 19.88 21.76
C ASN A 311 -14.11 19.76 20.67
N ASN A 312 -15.04 20.70 20.74
CA ASN A 312 -15.88 21.12 19.63
C ASN A 312 -14.98 21.70 18.52
N ASP A 313 -14.66 20.90 17.51
CA ASP A 313 -14.27 21.47 16.22
C ASP A 313 -15.54 21.93 15.49
N TYR A 314 -15.99 23.12 15.87
CA TYR A 314 -16.92 23.90 15.06
C TYR A 314 -16.27 24.16 13.70
N PHE A 315 -16.97 23.73 12.65
CA PHE A 315 -16.88 24.20 11.28
C PHE A 315 -16.23 25.59 11.12
N ASN A 316 -14.95 25.63 10.75
CA ASN A 316 -14.34 26.83 10.20
C ASN A 316 -14.81 26.99 8.73
N LEU A 317 -16.04 27.47 8.56
CA LEU A 317 -16.50 28.01 7.29
C LEU A 317 -15.73 29.32 7.02
N PRO A 318 -15.17 29.54 5.83
CA PRO A 318 -14.57 30.83 5.50
C PRO A 318 -15.60 31.96 5.67
N PRO A 319 -15.21 33.16 6.14
CA PRO A 319 -16.15 34.23 6.49
C PRO A 319 -17.10 34.63 5.35
N MET A 320 -16.68 34.44 4.09
CA MET A 320 -17.54 34.62 2.90
C MET A 320 -18.75 33.69 2.88
N LEU A 321 -18.62 32.47 3.41
CA LEU A 321 -19.66 31.46 3.41
C LEU A 321 -20.71 31.73 4.50
N LEU A 322 -20.31 32.32 5.64
CA LEU A 322 -21.24 32.81 6.67
C LEU A 322 -22.05 34.03 6.18
N ILE A 323 -21.43 34.92 5.40
CA ILE A 323 -22.11 36.07 4.78
C ILE A 323 -23.13 35.58 3.73
N LEU A 324 -22.77 34.58 2.93
CA LEU A 324 -23.68 33.99 1.95
C LEU A 324 -24.86 33.25 2.60
N VAL A 325 -24.62 32.52 3.69
CA VAL A 325 -25.68 31.81 4.42
C VAL A 325 -26.64 32.79 5.13
N SER A 326 -26.11 33.84 5.76
CA SER A 326 -26.93 34.87 6.41
C SER A 326 -27.73 35.70 5.40
N PHE A 327 -27.16 36.02 4.23
CA PHE A 327 -27.89 36.71 3.16
C PHE A 327 -29.01 35.82 2.59
N LYS A 328 -28.75 34.53 2.36
CA LYS A 328 -29.78 33.59 1.86
C LYS A 328 -30.91 33.36 2.87
N LEU A 329 -30.60 33.25 4.17
CA LEU A 329 -31.61 33.16 5.23
C LEU A 329 -32.44 34.44 5.35
N GLY A 330 -31.81 35.62 5.28
CA GLY A 330 -32.51 36.91 5.32
C GLY A 330 -33.46 37.13 4.14
N VAL A 331 -33.05 36.73 2.93
CA VAL A 331 -33.92 36.79 1.74
C VAL A 331 -35.09 35.80 1.85
N CYS A 332 -34.86 34.59 2.38
CA CYS A 332 -35.95 33.63 2.61
C CYS A 332 -36.98 34.14 3.62
N VAL A 333 -36.54 34.71 4.76
CA VAL A 333 -37.46 35.22 5.80
C VAL A 333 -38.27 36.42 5.28
N THR A 334 -37.64 37.34 4.56
CA THR A 334 -38.34 38.51 4.00
C THR A 334 -39.37 38.15 2.93
N LEU A 335 -39.06 37.17 2.06
CA LEU A 335 -40.03 36.63 1.10
C LEU A 335 -41.19 35.90 1.79
N PHE A 336 -40.92 35.15 2.87
CA PHE A 336 -41.94 34.42 3.62
C PHE A 336 -42.90 35.37 4.35
N VAL A 337 -42.38 36.43 4.99
CA VAL A 337 -43.17 37.47 5.65
C VAL A 337 -43.98 38.27 4.63
N GLY A 338 -43.39 38.63 3.48
CA GLY A 338 -44.09 39.31 2.40
C GLY A 338 -45.25 38.48 1.82
N TYR A 339 -45.03 37.17 1.63
CA TYR A 339 -46.06 36.24 1.18
C TYR A 339 -47.22 36.14 2.18
N PHE A 340 -46.92 35.99 3.47
CA PHE A 340 -47.96 35.96 4.53
C PHE A 340 -48.72 37.29 4.65
N TRP A 341 -48.03 38.42 4.53
CA TRP A 341 -48.67 39.74 4.60
C TRP A 341 -49.61 40.01 3.41
N MET A 342 -49.24 39.54 2.21
CA MET A 342 -50.12 39.61 1.05
C MET A 342 -51.33 38.67 1.17
N TRP A 343 -51.17 37.50 1.81
CA TRP A 343 -52.24 36.51 1.94
C TRP A 343 -53.23 36.83 3.05
N CYS A 344 -52.80 37.53 4.11
CA CYS A 344 -53.66 37.94 5.23
C CYS A 344 -54.38 39.29 5.04
N LYS A 345 -54.36 39.91 3.86
CA LYS A 345 -55.12 41.16 3.64
C LYS A 345 -56.63 40.84 3.54
N PRO A 346 -57.48 41.34 4.47
CA PRO A 346 -58.92 41.11 4.38
C PRO A 346 -59.49 41.80 3.14
N GLN A 347 -60.25 41.03 2.35
CA GLN A 347 -61.06 41.54 1.24
C GLN A 347 -62.12 42.48 1.83
N LYS A 348 -61.96 43.80 1.62
CA LYS A 348 -63.04 44.77 1.89
C LYS A 348 -64.14 44.55 0.84
N LYS A 349 -65.34 44.15 1.30
CA LYS A 349 -66.59 44.33 0.56
C LYS A 349 -67.01 45.79 0.59
#